data_AF-A0A544ZN89-F1
#
_entry.id   AF-A0A544ZN89-F1
#
_cell.length_a   1.000
_cell.length_b   1.000
_cell.length_c   1.000
_cell.angle_alpha   90.00
_cell.angle_beta   90.00
_cell.angle_gamma   90.00
#
_symmetry.space_group_name_H-M   'P 1'
#
loop_
_entity.id
_entity.type
_entity.pdbx_description
1 polymer ?
#
loop_
_entity_poly.entity_id
_entity_poly.type
_entity_poly.pdbx_seq_one_letter_code
_entity_poly.pdbx_strand_id
1 'polypeptide(L)'
;MTNPWLALESGADAAERTGELRRAHERFLSAGAIDGPVRSLVADSWRRSARAVDPDALAPLELTDAGLEEYRSAHPLAKVLPLFRDLLGGIADDGRHLLAVCDAAGRLLWVEGHRGARARAERMNFVAGARWDESHAGTNAPGVAITVGHPVQIFAAEHFAVPVQPWTCAAAPIHDPHTGRLLGAVDVTGGDNLASPYSLALVQAAARAAEAHLATLPAPAAAPAVTLTALGRDDAVLTEGPRRIRLGPRHSEIVVLLACHPEGLSSDQLSAELYGDRTLNPVTLRAELSRLRHRLGPLLDSRPYRLRLPVRADFQELAEHLAAADADAALRAYRGPLLPGSDAPGVVWQRRLLDDGVRDLLVARRDPALLERWTRAPWGRDDIVAWQALLAALPAGAPARARAARRVRDLDAEYGLPFR
;
A
#
# COMPACT_ATOMS: atom_id res chain seq x y z
N MET A 1 11.03 14.84 -26.90
CA MET A 1 10.02 14.11 -26.13
C MET A 1 9.88 14.83 -24.80
N THR A 2 8.68 15.28 -24.48
CA THR A 2 8.37 15.94 -23.19
C THR A 2 8.44 14.92 -22.07
N ASN A 3 9.20 15.23 -21.01
CA ASN A 3 9.31 14.36 -19.85
C ASN A 3 8.00 14.43 -19.04
N PRO A 4 7.19 13.35 -18.94
CA PRO A 4 5.89 13.41 -18.30
C PRO A 4 5.97 13.64 -16.78
N TRP A 5 7.16 13.49 -16.18
CA TRP A 5 7.39 13.65 -14.75
C TRP A 5 7.72 15.08 -14.33
N LEU A 6 8.09 15.93 -15.29
CA LEU A 6 8.32 17.36 -15.08
C LEU A 6 7.04 18.15 -15.34
N ALA A 7 6.76 19.11 -14.46
CA ALA A 7 5.53 19.90 -14.54
C ALA A 7 5.68 21.15 -15.43
N LEU A 8 6.90 21.68 -15.54
CA LEU A 8 7.25 22.78 -16.45
C LEU A 8 8.48 22.40 -17.29
N GLU A 9 8.44 22.75 -18.57
CA GLU A 9 9.62 22.74 -19.43
C GLU A 9 10.50 23.95 -19.14
N SER A 10 11.81 23.82 -19.42
CA SER A 10 12.74 24.95 -19.27
C SER A 10 12.33 26.10 -20.21
N GLY A 11 12.04 27.26 -19.64
CA GLY A 11 11.64 28.47 -20.38
C GLY A 11 10.13 28.65 -20.58
N ALA A 12 9.29 27.77 -20.04
CA ALA A 12 7.83 27.97 -20.06
C ALA A 12 7.40 29.11 -19.11
N ASP A 13 6.36 29.88 -19.50
CA ASP A 13 5.77 30.90 -18.64
C ASP A 13 4.90 30.23 -17.56
N ALA A 14 5.39 30.28 -16.31
CA ALA A 14 4.71 29.70 -15.16
C ALA A 14 3.33 30.33 -14.88
N ALA A 15 3.16 31.63 -15.17
CA ALA A 15 1.91 32.34 -14.93
C ALA A 15 0.84 31.95 -15.96
N GLU A 16 1.21 31.90 -17.24
CA GLU A 16 0.33 31.40 -18.31
C GLU A 16 -0.09 29.96 -17.99
N ARG A 17 0.89 29.10 -17.68
CA ARG A 17 0.64 27.70 -17.35
C ARG A 17 -0.29 27.52 -16.16
N THR A 18 -0.12 28.31 -15.12
CA THR A 18 -0.99 28.30 -13.95
C THR A 18 -2.43 28.62 -14.34
N GLY A 19 -2.64 29.60 -15.23
CA GLY A 19 -3.96 29.96 -15.74
C GLY A 19 -4.61 28.84 -16.56
N GLU A 20 -3.85 28.16 -17.41
CA GLU A 20 -4.33 27.00 -18.18
C GLU A 20 -4.77 25.85 -17.29
N LEU A 21 -3.92 25.49 -16.31
CA LEU A 21 -4.19 24.39 -15.39
C LEU A 21 -5.40 24.68 -14.52
N ARG A 22 -5.56 25.93 -14.04
CA ARG A 22 -6.73 26.32 -13.24
C ARG A 22 -8.03 26.14 -14.02
N ARG A 23 -8.07 26.61 -15.28
CA ARG A 23 -9.23 26.41 -16.16
C ARG A 23 -9.52 24.94 -16.44
N ALA A 24 -8.47 24.13 -16.61
CA ALA A 24 -8.62 22.68 -16.82
C ALA A 24 -9.16 21.98 -15.56
N HIS A 25 -8.67 22.37 -14.38
CA HIS A 25 -9.14 21.86 -13.09
C HIS A 25 -10.62 22.22 -12.86
N GLU A 26 -11.02 23.46 -13.09
CA GLU A 26 -12.43 23.90 -12.98
C GLU A 26 -13.37 23.12 -13.92
N ARG A 27 -12.94 22.87 -15.17
CA ARG A 27 -13.70 22.02 -16.11
C ARG A 27 -13.78 20.58 -15.66
N PHE A 28 -12.70 20.03 -15.11
CA PHE A 28 -12.69 18.67 -14.58
C PHE A 28 -13.67 18.54 -13.41
N LEU A 29 -13.67 19.48 -12.46
CA LEU A 29 -14.60 19.45 -11.32
C LEU A 29 -16.06 19.63 -11.72
N SER A 30 -16.34 20.49 -12.71
CA SER A 30 -17.72 20.81 -13.12
C SER A 30 -18.33 19.81 -14.11
N ALA A 31 -17.52 19.25 -15.02
CA ALA A 31 -18.00 18.43 -16.13
C ALA A 31 -17.34 17.04 -16.23
N GLY A 32 -16.37 16.73 -15.36
CA GLY A 32 -15.58 15.49 -15.45
C GLY A 32 -14.66 15.42 -16.66
N ALA A 33 -14.56 16.51 -17.44
CA ALA A 33 -13.79 16.58 -18.67
C ALA A 33 -12.31 16.85 -18.38
N ILE A 34 -11.43 16.10 -19.03
CA ILE A 34 -9.99 16.32 -18.97
C ILE A 34 -9.56 16.90 -20.32
N ASP A 35 -9.45 18.22 -20.35
CA ASP A 35 -9.15 18.99 -21.54
C ASP A 35 -7.89 19.84 -21.36
N GLY A 36 -7.26 20.22 -22.46
CA GLY A 36 -6.09 21.08 -22.45
C GLY A 36 -4.81 20.32 -22.10
N PRO A 37 -3.79 20.99 -21.53
CA PRO A 37 -2.45 20.43 -21.46
C PRO A 37 -2.18 19.64 -20.18
N VAL A 38 -3.21 19.00 -19.61
CA VAL A 38 -3.08 18.18 -18.39
C VAL A 38 -2.33 16.89 -18.73
N ARG A 39 -1.25 16.62 -17.99
CA ARG A 39 -0.45 15.40 -18.17
C ARG A 39 -1.29 14.17 -17.80
N SER A 40 -1.09 13.05 -18.49
CA SER A 40 -1.82 11.79 -18.23
C SER A 40 -1.71 11.34 -16.77
N LEU A 41 -0.52 11.45 -16.19
CA LEU A 41 -0.26 11.19 -14.76
C LEU A 41 -1.20 11.99 -13.84
N VAL A 42 -1.33 13.29 -14.10
CA VAL A 42 -2.15 14.21 -13.31
C VAL A 42 -3.63 13.91 -13.54
N ALA A 43 -4.02 13.66 -14.78
CA ALA A 43 -5.38 13.25 -15.14
C ALA A 43 -5.82 11.98 -14.40
N ASP A 44 -4.95 10.96 -14.32
CA ASP A 44 -5.23 9.73 -13.59
C ASP A 44 -5.30 9.95 -12.08
N SER A 45 -4.43 10.82 -11.55
CA SER A 45 -4.47 11.22 -10.13
C SER A 45 -5.74 11.99 -9.79
N TRP A 46 -6.15 12.98 -10.60
CA TRP A 46 -7.40 13.73 -10.43
C TRP A 46 -8.61 12.80 -10.38
N ARG A 47 -8.67 11.79 -11.26
CA ARG A 47 -9.76 10.79 -11.24
C ARG A 47 -9.79 9.95 -9.97
N ARG A 48 -8.63 9.66 -9.36
CA ARG A 48 -8.56 8.97 -8.06
C ARG A 48 -9.00 9.90 -6.93
N SER A 49 -8.46 11.12 -6.89
CA SER A 49 -8.76 12.11 -5.86
C SER A 49 -10.22 12.53 -5.85
N ALA A 50 -10.85 12.73 -7.01
CA ALA A 50 -12.27 13.10 -7.11
C ALA A 50 -13.24 12.06 -6.53
N ARG A 51 -12.79 10.83 -6.26
CA ARG A 51 -13.61 9.78 -5.62
C ARG A 51 -13.59 9.84 -4.09
N ALA A 52 -12.62 10.55 -3.51
CA ALA A 52 -12.31 10.46 -2.07
C ALA A 52 -12.14 11.82 -1.39
N VAL A 53 -11.84 12.88 -2.13
CA VAL A 53 -11.42 14.18 -1.59
C VAL A 53 -12.32 15.29 -2.13
N ASP A 54 -12.78 16.16 -1.23
CA ASP A 54 -13.39 17.44 -1.57
C ASP A 54 -12.27 18.42 -1.97
N PRO A 55 -12.34 19.10 -3.14
CA PRO A 55 -11.33 20.07 -3.59
C PRO A 55 -11.03 21.19 -2.59
N ASP A 56 -11.95 21.53 -1.69
CA ASP A 56 -11.73 22.57 -0.68
C ASP A 56 -11.25 22.01 0.68
N ALA A 57 -11.14 20.69 0.82
CA ALA A 57 -10.72 20.06 2.06
C ALA A 57 -9.22 20.25 2.36
N LEU A 58 -8.90 20.21 3.65
CA LEU A 58 -7.53 20.13 4.16
C LEU A 58 -7.20 18.69 4.51
N ALA A 59 -5.93 18.33 4.33
CA ALA A 59 -5.38 17.03 4.75
C ALA A 59 -5.66 16.79 6.25
N PRO A 60 -6.14 15.61 6.66
CA PRO A 60 -6.40 15.30 8.06
C PRO A 60 -5.08 15.10 8.84
N LEU A 61 -5.09 15.52 10.11
CA LEU A 61 -3.99 15.28 11.06
C LEU A 61 -4.29 14.00 11.85
N GLU A 62 -3.49 12.95 11.67
CA GLU A 62 -3.73 11.65 12.30
C GLU A 62 -2.90 11.43 13.57
N LEU A 63 -1.65 11.90 13.57
CA LEU A 63 -0.77 11.79 14.72
C LEU A 63 -0.41 13.16 15.25
N THR A 64 -0.39 13.27 16.58
CA THR A 64 0.08 14.45 17.31
C THR A 64 1.31 14.09 18.15
N ASP A 65 2.14 15.10 18.40
CA ASP A 65 3.35 15.13 19.24
C ASP A 65 3.88 13.78 19.74
N ALA A 66 3.33 13.25 20.83
CA ALA A 66 3.85 12.03 21.47
C ALA A 66 3.71 10.78 20.60
N GLY A 67 2.54 10.59 19.97
CA GLY A 67 2.31 9.46 19.06
C GLY A 67 3.12 9.57 17.77
N LEU A 68 3.36 10.81 17.31
CA LEU A 68 4.23 11.06 16.17
C LEU A 68 5.69 10.74 16.48
N GLU A 69 6.21 11.14 17.64
CA GLU A 69 7.60 10.87 18.01
C GLU A 69 7.88 9.37 18.16
N GLU A 70 6.99 8.64 18.84
CA GLU A 70 7.09 7.18 18.96
C GLU A 70 7.06 6.50 17.58
N TYR A 71 6.09 6.87 16.74
CA TYR A 71 5.97 6.31 15.39
C TYR A 71 7.19 6.63 14.53
N ARG A 72 7.63 7.90 14.55
CA ARG A 72 8.78 8.38 13.78
C ARG A 72 10.06 7.67 14.20
N SER A 73 10.37 7.66 15.49
CA SER A 73 11.62 7.07 16.00
C SER A 73 11.75 5.58 15.72
N ALA A 74 10.62 4.86 15.65
CA ALA A 74 10.56 3.46 15.25
C ALA A 74 10.66 3.25 13.71
N HIS A 75 10.36 4.26 12.91
CA HIS A 75 10.32 4.14 11.45
C HIS A 75 11.73 4.09 10.84
N PRO A 76 11.99 3.24 9.81
CA PRO A 76 13.31 3.17 9.17
C PRO A 76 13.84 4.52 8.64
N LEU A 77 12.94 5.38 8.15
CA LEU A 77 13.29 6.71 7.63
C LEU A 77 13.84 7.67 8.70
N ALA A 78 13.63 7.43 10.00
CA ALA A 78 14.24 8.26 11.05
C ALA A 78 15.76 8.31 10.93
N LYS A 79 16.37 7.21 10.45
CA LYS A 79 17.83 7.08 10.31
C LYS A 79 18.41 7.98 9.21
N VAL A 80 17.59 8.43 8.27
CA VAL A 80 18.01 9.29 7.14
C VAL A 80 17.53 10.74 7.26
N LEU A 81 16.70 11.08 8.26
CA LEU A 81 16.28 12.47 8.49
C LEU A 81 17.46 13.44 8.69
N PRO A 82 18.51 13.10 9.47
CA PRO A 82 19.68 13.98 9.60
C PRO A 82 20.37 14.22 8.25
N LEU A 83 20.49 13.18 7.41
CA LEU A 83 21.07 13.28 6.07
C LEU A 83 20.27 14.24 5.18
N PHE A 84 18.94 14.21 5.22
CA PHE A 84 18.13 15.17 4.46
C PHE A 84 18.32 16.60 4.94
N ARG A 85 18.41 16.82 6.25
CA ARG A 85 18.74 18.13 6.80
C ARG A 85 20.08 18.63 6.29
N ASP A 86 21.10 17.79 6.27
CA ASP A 86 22.45 18.18 5.81
C ASP A 86 22.50 18.45 4.31
N LEU A 87 21.87 17.61 3.49
CA LEU A 87 21.90 17.74 2.03
C LEU A 87 21.02 18.87 1.49
N LEU A 88 19.85 19.08 2.09
CA LEU A 88 18.81 19.94 1.53
C LEU A 88 18.50 21.16 2.40
N GLY A 89 18.89 21.17 3.69
CA GLY A 89 18.51 22.22 4.64
C GLY A 89 18.97 23.61 4.25
N GLY A 90 20.23 23.76 3.83
CA GLY A 90 20.76 25.05 3.37
C GLY A 90 20.03 25.59 2.13
N ILE A 91 19.74 24.70 1.17
CA ILE A 91 18.98 25.05 -0.04
C ILE A 91 17.54 25.44 0.31
N ALA A 92 16.95 24.77 1.32
CA ALA A 92 15.59 25.05 1.74
C ALA A 92 15.44 26.43 2.39
N ASP A 93 16.40 26.83 3.23
CA ASP A 93 16.37 28.15 3.87
C ASP A 93 16.60 29.29 2.85
N ASP A 94 17.62 29.17 2.00
CA ASP A 94 17.95 30.20 1.01
C ASP A 94 16.89 30.32 -0.09
N GLY A 95 16.32 29.18 -0.52
CA GLY A 95 15.31 29.09 -1.59
C GLY A 95 13.87 29.36 -1.14
N ARG A 96 13.63 29.56 0.16
CA ARG A 96 12.30 29.61 0.79
C ARG A 96 11.46 28.37 0.50
N HIS A 97 12.08 27.20 0.62
CA HIS A 97 11.45 25.91 0.44
C HIS A 97 11.21 25.20 1.77
N LEU A 98 10.41 24.14 1.70
CA LEU A 98 10.17 23.18 2.74
C LEU A 98 10.68 21.82 2.30
N LEU A 99 11.18 21.06 3.26
CA LEU A 99 11.54 19.68 3.15
C LEU A 99 10.51 18.88 3.94
N ALA A 100 9.99 17.83 3.33
CA ALA A 100 9.14 16.89 4.02
C ALA A 100 9.58 15.47 3.74
N VAL A 101 9.36 14.60 4.71
CA VAL A 101 9.48 13.16 4.55
C VAL A 101 8.19 12.52 5.03
N CYS A 102 7.60 11.66 4.21
CA CYS A 102 6.42 10.89 4.56
C CYS A 102 6.70 9.39 4.54
N ASP A 103 5.89 8.61 5.25
CA ASP A 103 5.92 7.15 5.17
C ASP A 103 5.23 6.60 3.91
N ALA A 104 5.25 5.29 3.72
CA ALA A 104 4.65 4.61 2.56
C ALA A 104 3.12 4.77 2.47
N ALA A 105 2.48 5.20 3.55
CA ALA A 105 1.07 5.50 3.55
C ALA A 105 0.82 6.99 3.30
N GLY A 106 1.84 7.84 3.15
CA GLY A 106 1.69 9.28 2.92
C GLY A 106 1.55 10.11 4.19
N ARG A 107 1.84 9.55 5.38
CA ARG A 107 1.85 10.34 6.63
C ARG A 107 3.16 11.10 6.74
N LEU A 108 3.10 12.43 6.87
CA LEU A 108 4.29 13.27 7.04
C LEU A 108 4.97 12.96 8.38
N LEU A 109 6.20 12.45 8.36
CA LEU A 109 7.01 12.15 9.55
C LEU A 109 7.78 13.37 10.04
N TRP A 110 8.17 14.21 9.09
CA TRP A 110 9.05 15.35 9.34
C TRP A 110 8.78 16.43 8.30
N VAL A 111 8.72 17.68 8.75
CA VAL A 111 8.60 18.88 7.91
C VAL A 111 9.51 19.95 8.49
N GLU A 112 10.42 20.48 7.67
CA GLU A 112 11.42 21.49 8.06
C GLU A 112 11.70 22.45 6.89
N GLY A 113 12.42 23.55 7.15
CA GLY A 113 12.80 24.54 6.13
C GLY A 113 12.42 25.96 6.52
N HIS A 114 12.37 26.85 5.53
CA HIS A 114 12.26 28.28 5.75
C HIS A 114 11.01 28.66 6.55
N ARG A 115 11.18 29.42 7.64
CA ARG A 115 10.10 29.78 8.58
C ARG A 115 8.85 30.37 7.92
N GLY A 116 9.03 31.28 6.95
CA GLY A 116 7.91 31.91 6.24
C GLY A 116 7.17 30.95 5.31
N ALA A 117 7.88 29.98 4.73
CA ALA A 117 7.25 28.93 3.92
C ALA A 117 6.48 27.98 4.85
N ARG A 118 7.05 27.64 6.01
CA ARG A 118 6.42 26.74 6.99
C ARG A 118 5.10 27.30 7.50
N ALA A 119 5.08 28.57 7.90
CA ALA A 119 3.85 29.24 8.35
C ALA A 119 2.77 29.32 7.24
N ARG A 120 3.16 29.29 5.97
CA ARG A 120 2.22 29.21 4.84
C ARG A 120 1.70 27.79 4.62
N ALA A 121 2.57 26.79 4.79
CA ALA A 121 2.24 25.38 4.62
C ALA A 121 1.37 24.83 5.76
N GLU A 122 1.54 25.35 6.98
CA GLU A 122 0.67 25.07 8.12
C GLU A 122 -0.80 25.40 7.82
N ARG A 123 -1.09 26.42 6.99
CA ARG A 123 -2.47 26.77 6.57
C ARG A 123 -3.15 25.75 5.66
N MET A 124 -2.37 24.86 5.04
CA MET A 124 -2.90 23.76 4.24
C MET A 124 -2.75 22.40 4.94
N ASN A 125 -2.49 22.37 6.27
CA ASN A 125 -2.16 21.17 7.03
C ASN A 125 -0.97 20.36 6.49
N PHE A 126 0.00 21.02 5.85
CA PHE A 126 1.27 20.41 5.48
C PHE A 126 2.21 20.46 6.68
N VAL A 127 1.91 19.61 7.68
CA VAL A 127 2.58 19.52 8.97
C VAL A 127 2.86 18.06 9.30
N ALA A 128 3.90 17.81 10.11
CA ALA A 128 4.20 16.45 10.55
C ALA A 128 3.00 15.85 11.32
N GLY A 129 2.68 14.59 11.02
CA GLY A 129 1.50 13.87 11.49
C GLY A 129 0.31 13.88 10.53
N ALA A 130 0.30 14.74 9.50
CA ALA A 130 -0.80 14.87 8.56
C ALA A 130 -0.71 13.86 7.41
N ARG A 131 -1.87 13.53 6.81
CA ARG A 131 -2.00 12.54 5.73
C ARG A 131 -2.07 13.17 4.35
N TRP A 132 -1.04 12.91 3.57
CA TRP A 132 -0.81 13.48 2.25
C TRP A 132 -0.82 12.45 1.12
N ASP A 133 -1.42 11.29 1.33
CA ASP A 133 -1.76 10.40 0.22
C ASP A 133 -2.93 10.94 -0.62
N GLU A 134 -3.06 10.45 -1.86
CA GLU A 134 -4.04 10.97 -2.82
C GLU A 134 -5.50 10.83 -2.36
N SER A 135 -5.81 9.88 -1.46
CA SER A 135 -7.18 9.65 -0.97
C SER A 135 -7.58 10.60 0.15
N HIS A 136 -6.65 11.36 0.73
CA HIS A 136 -6.91 12.30 1.81
C HIS A 136 -6.57 13.75 1.47
N ALA A 137 -5.51 14.00 0.71
CA ALA A 137 -5.07 15.36 0.34
C ALA A 137 -5.26 15.67 -1.16
N GLY A 138 -5.79 14.71 -1.93
CA GLY A 138 -5.92 14.83 -3.38
C GLY A 138 -4.57 14.74 -4.09
N THR A 139 -4.53 15.04 -5.39
CA THR A 139 -3.29 15.08 -6.16
C THR A 139 -2.28 16.03 -5.53
N ASN A 140 -1.14 15.48 -5.12
CA ASN A 140 -0.01 16.17 -4.53
C ASN A 140 1.28 15.35 -4.78
N ALA A 141 2.45 15.97 -4.69
CA ALA A 141 3.69 15.28 -5.06
C ALA A 141 4.03 14.05 -4.19
N PRO A 142 4.04 14.10 -2.84
CA PRO A 142 4.37 12.91 -2.04
C PRO A 142 3.39 11.76 -2.27
N GLY A 143 2.08 12.04 -2.30
CA GLY A 143 1.05 11.03 -2.56
C GLY A 143 1.17 10.39 -3.94
N VAL A 144 1.40 11.20 -4.99
CA VAL A 144 1.58 10.67 -6.35
C VAL A 144 2.87 9.88 -6.47
N ALA A 145 3.99 10.36 -5.91
CA ALA A 145 5.28 9.68 -5.96
C ALA A 145 5.24 8.27 -5.34
N ILE A 146 4.54 8.12 -4.21
CA ILE A 146 4.29 6.82 -3.56
C ILE A 146 3.43 5.93 -4.47
N THR A 147 2.31 6.45 -4.99
CA THR A 147 1.36 5.67 -5.79
C THR A 147 1.97 5.14 -7.08
N VAL A 148 2.83 5.92 -7.74
CA VAL A 148 3.43 5.53 -9.03
C VAL A 148 4.82 4.94 -8.89
N GLY A 149 5.41 4.96 -7.69
CA GLY A 149 6.77 4.48 -7.45
C GLY A 149 7.84 5.22 -8.27
N HIS A 150 7.62 6.49 -8.62
CA HIS A 150 8.53 7.27 -9.45
C HIS A 150 8.65 8.72 -8.94
N PRO A 151 9.82 9.38 -9.10
CA PRO A 151 9.94 10.81 -8.84
C PRO A 151 8.99 11.63 -9.70
N VAL A 152 8.28 12.57 -9.09
CA VAL A 152 7.31 13.43 -9.78
C VAL A 152 7.43 14.88 -9.33
N GLN A 153 7.03 15.79 -10.22
CA GLN A 153 6.77 17.17 -9.88
C GLN A 153 5.29 17.48 -10.10
N ILE A 154 4.67 18.20 -9.16
CA ILE A 154 3.28 18.68 -9.25
C ILE A 154 3.31 20.20 -9.11
N PHE A 155 2.69 20.90 -10.06
CA PHE A 155 2.74 22.35 -10.19
C PHE A 155 1.36 22.96 -10.20
N ALA A 156 1.18 24.02 -9.41
CA ALA A 156 0.00 24.86 -9.42
C ALA A 156 -1.31 24.05 -9.31
N ALA A 157 -2.28 24.32 -10.19
CA ALA A 157 -3.57 23.65 -10.22
C ALA A 157 -3.53 22.18 -10.71
N GLU A 158 -2.36 21.58 -10.94
CA GLU A 158 -2.24 20.11 -10.95
C GLU A 158 -2.53 19.53 -9.56
N HIS A 159 -2.30 20.30 -8.49
CA HIS A 159 -2.82 19.95 -7.18
C HIS A 159 -4.34 19.95 -7.20
N PHE A 160 -4.93 18.85 -6.73
CA PHE A 160 -6.39 18.69 -6.75
C PHE A 160 -7.05 19.61 -5.71
N ALA A 161 -6.49 19.67 -4.49
CA ALA A 161 -7.03 20.53 -3.44
C ALA A 161 -6.67 22.01 -3.72
N VAL A 162 -7.69 22.86 -3.80
CA VAL A 162 -7.59 24.31 -4.07
C VAL A 162 -6.63 25.01 -3.10
N PRO A 163 -6.62 24.74 -1.77
CA PRO A 163 -5.68 25.36 -0.84
C PRO A 163 -4.20 25.08 -1.15
N VAL A 164 -3.90 24.00 -1.89
CA VAL A 164 -2.54 23.54 -2.21
C VAL A 164 -2.05 24.09 -3.55
N GLN A 165 -2.96 24.51 -4.44
CA GLN A 165 -2.62 25.02 -5.78
C GLN A 165 -1.65 26.20 -5.84
N PRO A 166 -1.44 27.02 -4.79
CA PRO A 166 -0.39 28.04 -4.81
C PRO A 166 1.04 27.48 -4.72
N TRP A 167 1.23 26.16 -4.61
CA TRP A 167 2.53 25.51 -4.38
C TRP A 167 3.03 24.73 -5.59
N THR A 168 4.35 24.55 -5.61
CA THR A 168 5.05 23.60 -6.46
C THR A 168 5.76 22.60 -5.57
N CYS A 169 5.66 21.32 -5.90
CA CYS A 169 6.22 20.23 -5.13
C CYS A 169 6.99 19.28 -6.04
N ALA A 170 8.12 18.76 -5.55
CA ALA A 170 8.88 17.71 -6.19
C ALA A 170 9.17 16.62 -5.16
N ALA A 171 8.77 15.38 -5.46
CA ALA A 171 8.90 14.27 -4.54
C ALA A 171 9.55 13.06 -5.22
N ALA A 172 10.27 12.26 -4.43
CA ALA A 172 10.84 10.99 -4.87
C ALA A 172 10.61 9.90 -3.82
N PRO A 173 10.18 8.69 -4.25
CA PRO A 173 10.01 7.55 -3.34
C PRO A 173 11.36 7.07 -2.82
N ILE A 174 11.34 6.52 -1.61
CA ILE A 174 12.49 5.92 -0.93
C ILE A 174 12.13 4.46 -0.63
N HIS A 175 12.99 3.54 -1.06
CA HIS A 175 12.82 2.11 -0.86
C HIS A 175 13.82 1.59 0.17
N ASP A 176 13.44 0.50 0.82
CA ASP A 176 14.35 -0.27 1.62
C ASP A 176 15.34 -0.97 0.67
N PRO A 177 16.65 -0.70 0.77
CA PRO A 177 17.64 -1.23 -0.17
C PRO A 177 17.86 -2.74 -0.01
N HIS A 178 17.44 -3.33 1.12
CA HIS A 178 17.58 -4.76 1.39
C HIS A 178 16.35 -5.55 0.93
N THR A 179 15.16 -4.96 1.00
CA THR A 179 13.89 -5.65 0.66
C THR A 179 13.20 -5.14 -0.60
N GLY A 180 13.57 -3.97 -1.12
CA GLY A 180 12.91 -3.28 -2.22
C GLY A 180 11.56 -2.64 -1.86
N ARG A 181 11.08 -2.78 -0.61
CA ARG A 181 9.78 -2.26 -0.17
C ARG A 181 9.81 -0.73 -0.11
N LEU A 182 8.73 -0.08 -0.56
CA LEU A 182 8.55 1.36 -0.37
C LEU A 182 8.50 1.70 1.13
N LEU A 183 9.38 2.61 1.56
CA LEU A 183 9.40 3.15 2.92
C LEU A 183 8.63 4.46 3.03
N GLY A 184 8.54 5.21 1.93
CA GLY A 184 7.88 6.51 1.89
C GLY A 184 8.45 7.40 0.79
N ALA A 185 8.40 8.71 0.96
CA ALA A 185 8.95 9.66 0.00
C ALA A 185 9.59 10.87 0.69
N VAL A 186 10.62 11.44 0.06
CA VAL A 186 11.14 12.77 0.35
C VAL A 186 10.53 13.76 -0.63
N ASP A 187 10.14 14.92 -0.14
CA ASP A 187 9.51 16.00 -0.88
C ASP A 187 10.21 17.34 -0.59
N VAL A 188 10.31 18.15 -1.63
CA VAL A 188 10.63 19.57 -1.52
C VAL A 188 9.41 20.36 -2.01
N THR A 189 8.95 21.31 -1.21
CA THR A 189 7.79 22.14 -1.49
C THR A 189 8.16 23.62 -1.49
N GLY A 190 7.69 24.38 -2.47
CA GLY A 190 8.08 25.78 -2.66
C GLY A 190 7.16 26.57 -3.59
N GLY A 191 7.60 27.78 -3.95
CA GLY A 191 6.95 28.58 -5.00
C GLY A 191 7.40 28.18 -6.41
N ASP A 192 7.09 29.03 -7.38
CA ASP A 192 7.33 28.78 -8.81
C ASP A 192 8.82 28.57 -9.15
N ASN A 193 9.74 29.10 -8.33
CA ASN A 193 11.18 28.89 -8.48
C ASN A 193 11.60 27.41 -8.32
N LEU A 194 10.76 26.59 -7.67
CA LEU A 194 10.97 25.15 -7.57
C LEU A 194 10.57 24.41 -8.87
N ALA A 195 9.84 25.07 -9.77
CA ALA A 195 9.31 24.44 -10.96
C ALA A 195 10.38 24.28 -12.06
N SER A 196 11.37 23.42 -11.79
CA SER A 196 12.59 23.28 -12.58
C SER A 196 13.04 21.82 -12.64
N PRO A 197 13.62 21.34 -13.77
CA PRO A 197 14.19 20.00 -13.85
C PRO A 197 15.23 19.70 -12.76
N TYR A 198 15.91 20.72 -12.26
CA TYR A 198 16.93 20.58 -11.22
C TYR A 198 16.34 20.23 -9.86
N SER A 199 15.12 20.67 -9.53
CA SER A 199 14.50 20.33 -8.24
C SER A 199 14.13 18.85 -8.20
N LEU A 200 13.55 18.32 -9.29
CA LEU A 200 13.26 16.88 -9.39
C LEU A 200 14.53 16.03 -9.32
N ALA A 201 15.59 16.44 -10.03
CA ALA A 201 16.88 15.75 -9.99
C ALA A 201 17.50 15.79 -8.58
N LEU A 202 17.41 16.93 -7.88
CA LEU A 202 17.90 17.10 -6.51
C LEU A 202 17.18 16.16 -5.54
N VAL A 203 15.85 16.11 -5.58
CA VAL A 203 15.06 15.24 -4.70
C VAL A 203 15.29 13.76 -5.00
N GLN A 204 15.41 13.40 -6.28
CA GLN A 204 15.79 12.05 -6.68
C GLN A 204 17.19 11.67 -6.19
N ALA A 205 18.17 12.57 -6.26
CA ALA A 205 19.51 12.34 -5.74
C ALA A 205 19.51 12.18 -4.22
N ALA A 206 18.73 12.99 -3.50
CA ALA A 206 18.57 12.88 -2.06
C ALA A 206 17.94 11.53 -1.65
N ALA A 207 16.88 11.09 -2.35
CA ALA A 207 16.28 9.78 -2.12
C ALA A 207 17.30 8.64 -2.31
N ARG A 208 18.06 8.67 -3.41
CA ARG A 208 19.12 7.67 -3.67
C ARG A 208 20.23 7.70 -2.63
N ALA A 209 20.61 8.88 -2.14
CA ALA A 209 21.60 9.01 -1.06
C ALA A 209 21.08 8.41 0.26
N ALA A 210 19.80 8.60 0.56
CA ALA A 210 19.14 7.97 1.70
C ALA A 210 19.09 6.45 1.57
N GLU A 211 18.69 5.92 0.41
CA GLU A 211 18.71 4.47 0.12
C GLU A 211 20.13 3.90 0.26
N ALA A 212 21.14 4.57 -0.28
CA ALA A 212 22.53 4.16 -0.15
C ALA A 212 22.99 4.17 1.32
N HIS A 213 22.61 5.19 2.11
CA HIS A 213 22.91 5.22 3.53
C HIS A 213 22.25 4.06 4.28
N LEU A 214 20.95 3.81 4.03
CA LEU A 214 20.22 2.67 4.60
C LEU A 214 20.86 1.32 4.25
N ALA A 215 21.48 1.21 3.07
CA ALA A 215 22.16 -0.01 2.63
C ALA A 215 23.44 -0.29 3.43
N THR A 216 24.11 0.76 3.94
CA THR A 216 25.30 0.61 4.81
C THR A 216 24.96 0.22 6.23
N LEU A 217 23.73 0.50 6.67
CA LEU A 217 23.27 0.07 7.98
C LEU A 217 23.09 -1.45 7.97
N PRO A 218 23.31 -2.13 9.11
CA PRO A 218 23.00 -3.54 9.21
C PRO A 218 21.59 -3.75 8.71
N ALA A 219 21.42 -4.67 7.75
CA ALA A 219 20.10 -5.16 7.41
C ALA A 219 19.40 -5.47 8.74
N PRO A 220 18.14 -5.04 8.94
CA PRO A 220 17.40 -5.40 10.14
C PRO A 220 17.64 -6.89 10.40
N ALA A 221 18.11 -7.21 11.63
CA ALA A 221 18.74 -8.49 11.95
C ALA A 221 18.05 -9.66 11.22
N ALA A 222 18.88 -10.45 10.53
CA ALA A 222 18.49 -11.54 9.64
C ALA A 222 17.27 -12.33 10.13
N ALA A 223 16.28 -12.45 9.25
CA ALA A 223 15.05 -13.22 9.35
C ALA A 223 14.14 -12.88 10.57
N PRO A 224 12.82 -12.85 10.38
CA PRO A 224 11.90 -12.89 11.51
C PRO A 224 12.25 -14.12 12.35
N ALA A 225 12.49 -13.93 13.64
CA ALA A 225 12.73 -15.03 14.58
C ALA A 225 11.57 -16.04 14.56
N VAL A 226 10.41 -15.65 14.04
CA VAL A 226 9.16 -16.39 14.05
C VAL A 226 8.46 -16.34 12.68
N THR A 227 8.16 -17.50 12.10
CA THR A 227 7.30 -17.63 10.90
C THR A 227 5.94 -18.21 11.25
N LEU A 228 4.90 -17.76 10.56
CA LEU A 228 3.54 -18.25 10.68
C LEU A 228 3.11 -18.89 9.36
N THR A 229 2.65 -20.14 9.40
CA THR A 229 2.14 -20.83 8.22
C THR A 229 0.69 -21.25 8.42
N ALA A 230 -0.19 -20.80 7.54
CA ALA A 230 -1.64 -21.01 7.63
C ALA A 230 -2.32 -21.27 6.27
N LEU A 231 -1.65 -21.01 5.14
CA LEU A 231 -2.21 -21.29 3.81
C LEU A 231 -2.30 -22.80 3.56
N GLY A 232 -3.50 -23.26 3.17
CA GLY A 232 -3.78 -24.67 2.89
C GLY A 232 -3.80 -25.57 4.12
N ARG A 233 -3.99 -25.01 5.32
CA ARG A 233 -3.94 -25.76 6.59
C ARG A 233 -5.15 -25.44 7.46
N ASP A 234 -5.77 -26.43 8.10
CA ASP A 234 -6.84 -26.17 9.09
C ASP A 234 -6.32 -25.57 10.42
N ASP A 235 -5.02 -25.64 10.65
CA ASP A 235 -4.34 -25.08 11.81
C ASP A 235 -3.09 -24.30 11.41
N ALA A 236 -2.91 -23.17 12.06
CA ALA A 236 -1.73 -22.35 11.92
C ALA A 236 -0.56 -22.94 12.72
N VAL A 237 0.63 -22.84 12.14
CA VAL A 237 1.87 -23.30 12.74
C VAL A 237 2.82 -22.12 12.87
N LEU A 238 3.25 -21.87 14.10
CA LEU A 238 4.29 -20.89 14.42
C LEU A 238 5.64 -21.62 14.52
N THR A 239 6.69 -21.10 13.88
CA THR A 239 8.03 -21.68 13.94
C THR A 239 9.04 -20.62 14.39
N GLU A 240 9.70 -20.87 15.52
CA GLU A 240 10.72 -20.01 16.12
C GLU A 240 12.04 -20.78 16.24
N GLY A 241 12.99 -20.56 15.31
CA GLY A 241 14.18 -21.39 15.19
C GLY A 241 13.82 -22.89 15.06
N PRO A 242 14.31 -23.79 15.94
CA PRO A 242 13.94 -25.21 15.92
C PRO A 242 12.56 -25.49 16.56
N ARG A 243 11.96 -24.52 17.25
CA ARG A 243 10.70 -24.72 17.98
C ARG A 243 9.52 -24.56 17.03
N ARG A 244 8.66 -25.57 16.97
CA ARG A 244 7.43 -25.56 16.16
C ARG A 244 6.20 -25.71 17.05
N ILE A 245 5.29 -24.73 16.99
CA ILE A 245 4.07 -24.66 17.80
C ILE A 245 2.85 -24.77 16.88
N ARG A 246 2.16 -25.92 16.94
CA ARG A 246 0.89 -26.13 16.22
C ARG A 246 -0.27 -25.57 17.03
N LEU A 247 -0.98 -24.59 16.50
CA LEU A 247 -2.08 -23.93 17.20
C LEU A 247 -3.38 -24.75 17.06
N GLY A 248 -4.29 -24.63 18.02
CA GLY A 248 -5.65 -25.16 17.86
C GLY A 248 -6.47 -24.28 16.92
N PRO A 249 -7.68 -24.68 16.49
CA PRO A 249 -8.48 -23.92 15.52
C PRO A 249 -8.70 -22.45 15.95
N ARG A 250 -9.26 -22.23 17.15
CA ARG A 250 -9.51 -20.88 17.68
C ARG A 250 -8.25 -20.05 17.86
N HIS A 251 -7.15 -20.67 18.30
CA HIS A 251 -5.86 -20.00 18.43
C HIS A 251 -5.23 -19.65 17.08
N SER A 252 -5.48 -20.47 16.06
CA SER A 252 -5.02 -20.22 14.69
C SER A 252 -5.72 -18.98 14.13
N GLU A 253 -7.04 -18.90 14.30
CA GLU A 253 -7.83 -17.73 13.92
C GLU A 253 -7.34 -16.48 14.63
N ILE A 254 -7.17 -16.52 15.96
CA ILE A 254 -6.65 -15.38 16.74
C ILE A 254 -5.30 -14.92 16.20
N VAL A 255 -4.34 -15.83 16.01
CA VAL A 255 -2.99 -15.46 15.59
C VAL A 255 -2.96 -14.94 14.15
N VAL A 256 -3.77 -15.51 13.24
CA VAL A 256 -3.91 -15.01 11.87
C VAL A 256 -4.48 -13.58 11.88
N LEU A 257 -5.56 -13.34 12.62
CA LEU A 257 -6.15 -12.01 12.74
C LEU A 257 -5.15 -11.01 13.34
N LEU A 258 -4.46 -11.36 14.42
CA LEU A 258 -3.45 -10.47 15.00
C LEU A 258 -2.26 -10.22 14.07
N ALA A 259 -1.91 -11.14 13.18
CA ALA A 259 -0.90 -10.91 12.16
C ALA A 259 -1.40 -9.96 11.05
N CYS A 260 -2.69 -10.01 10.70
CA CYS A 260 -3.32 -9.04 9.79
C CYS A 260 -3.45 -7.62 10.39
N HIS A 261 -3.39 -7.50 11.73
CA HIS A 261 -3.58 -6.25 12.48
C HIS A 261 -2.34 -5.92 13.35
N PRO A 262 -1.22 -5.49 12.75
CA PRO A 262 0.01 -5.20 13.48
C PRO A 262 -0.14 -4.07 14.53
N GLU A 263 -1.08 -3.15 14.33
CA GLU A 263 -1.49 -2.12 15.29
C GLU A 263 -2.13 -2.71 16.56
N GLY A 264 -2.67 -3.93 16.45
CA GLY A 264 -3.34 -4.66 17.50
C GLY A 264 -4.85 -4.45 17.54
N LEU A 265 -5.54 -5.41 18.14
CA LEU A 265 -6.99 -5.41 18.29
C LEU A 265 -7.41 -5.25 19.75
N SER A 266 -8.43 -4.43 19.99
CA SER A 266 -9.14 -4.42 21.27
C SER A 266 -9.87 -5.75 21.49
N SER A 267 -10.34 -5.99 22.73
CA SER A 267 -11.12 -7.19 23.02
C SER A 267 -12.40 -7.28 22.19
N ASP A 268 -13.04 -6.13 21.94
CA ASP A 268 -14.32 -6.07 21.22
C ASP A 268 -14.09 -6.24 19.72
N GLN A 269 -13.04 -5.62 19.17
CA GLN A 269 -12.65 -5.79 17.76
C GLN A 269 -12.27 -7.24 17.47
N LEU A 270 -11.41 -7.85 18.30
CA LEU A 270 -11.03 -9.25 18.12
C LEU A 270 -12.24 -10.19 18.26
N SER A 271 -13.21 -9.86 19.12
CA SER A 271 -14.45 -10.61 19.22
C SER A 271 -15.30 -10.50 17.94
N ALA A 272 -15.42 -9.30 17.37
CA ALA A 272 -16.14 -9.10 16.12
C ALA A 272 -15.51 -9.91 14.97
N GLU A 273 -14.18 -9.90 14.86
CA GLU A 273 -13.47 -10.66 13.82
C GLU A 273 -13.62 -12.19 13.96
N LEU A 274 -13.70 -12.69 15.19
CA LEU A 274 -13.79 -14.14 15.46
C LEU A 274 -15.22 -14.71 15.37
N TYR A 275 -16.22 -13.88 15.64
CA TYR A 275 -17.58 -14.35 15.90
C TYR A 275 -18.68 -13.55 15.19
N GLY A 276 -18.37 -12.38 14.65
CA GLY A 276 -19.32 -11.47 14.01
C GLY A 276 -20.35 -10.93 15.00
N ASP A 277 -21.60 -10.81 14.56
CA ASP A 277 -22.72 -10.32 15.39
C ASP A 277 -23.20 -11.33 16.44
N ARG A 278 -22.57 -12.51 16.54
CA ARG A 278 -22.92 -13.52 17.54
C ARG A 278 -22.45 -13.04 18.91
N THR A 279 -23.40 -12.70 19.78
CA THR A 279 -23.13 -12.29 21.16
C THR A 279 -22.48 -13.45 21.92
N LEU A 280 -21.20 -13.32 22.26
CA LEU A 280 -20.51 -14.26 23.12
C LEU A 280 -20.20 -13.66 24.48
N ASN A 281 -20.07 -14.56 25.45
CA ASN A 281 -19.64 -14.21 26.79
C ASN A 281 -18.17 -13.73 26.76
N PRO A 282 -17.86 -12.48 27.17
CA PRO A 282 -16.50 -11.94 27.22
C PRO A 282 -15.50 -12.78 28.04
N VAL A 283 -15.99 -13.69 28.89
CA VAL A 283 -15.17 -14.65 29.64
C VAL A 283 -14.50 -15.68 28.73
N THR A 284 -15.17 -16.13 27.66
CA THR A 284 -14.64 -17.17 26.75
C THR A 284 -13.42 -16.67 25.98
N LEU A 285 -13.49 -15.48 25.41
CA LEU A 285 -12.36 -14.88 24.68
C LEU A 285 -11.17 -14.64 25.61
N ARG A 286 -11.42 -14.13 26.82
CA ARG A 286 -10.37 -13.95 27.84
C ARG A 286 -9.69 -15.27 28.21
N ALA A 287 -10.45 -16.36 28.33
CA ALA A 287 -9.91 -17.68 28.61
C ALA A 287 -9.03 -18.21 27.45
N GLU A 288 -9.48 -18.08 26.20
CA GLU A 288 -8.67 -18.46 25.03
C GLU A 288 -7.39 -17.62 24.94
N LEU A 289 -7.47 -16.30 25.12
CA LEU A 289 -6.29 -15.43 25.10
C LEU A 289 -5.31 -15.72 26.24
N SER A 290 -5.81 -16.08 27.42
CA SER A 290 -4.98 -16.53 28.54
C SER A 290 -4.22 -17.82 28.20
N ARG A 291 -4.91 -18.82 27.62
CA ARG A 291 -4.29 -20.07 27.18
C ARG A 291 -3.31 -19.83 26.03
N LEU A 292 -3.64 -18.97 25.08
CA LEU A 292 -2.76 -18.59 23.99
C LEU A 292 -1.49 -17.92 24.50
N ARG A 293 -1.62 -16.99 25.46
CA ARG A 293 -0.46 -16.33 26.09
C ARG A 293 0.46 -17.32 26.79
N HIS A 294 -0.07 -18.35 27.44
CA HIS A 294 0.75 -19.40 28.02
C HIS A 294 1.56 -20.18 26.97
N ARG A 295 1.02 -20.34 25.75
CA ARG A 295 1.70 -21.04 24.65
C ARG A 295 2.73 -20.16 23.92
N LEU A 296 2.37 -18.90 23.66
CA LEU A 296 3.17 -17.95 22.89
C LEU A 296 4.18 -17.17 23.76
N GLY A 297 4.00 -17.19 25.08
CA GLY A 297 4.86 -16.47 26.02
C GLY A 297 4.89 -14.97 25.72
N PRO A 298 6.08 -14.37 25.59
CA PRO A 298 6.24 -12.92 25.41
C PRO A 298 5.82 -12.42 24.02
N LEU A 299 5.45 -13.30 23.08
CA LEU A 299 5.06 -12.91 21.72
C LEU A 299 3.69 -12.21 21.67
N LEU A 300 2.82 -12.43 22.64
CA LEU A 300 1.46 -11.86 22.66
C LEU A 300 1.36 -10.73 23.69
N ASP A 301 1.25 -9.49 23.19
CA ASP A 301 1.02 -8.32 24.02
C ASP A 301 -0.45 -8.24 24.50
N SER A 302 -0.70 -7.35 25.45
CA SER A 302 -2.06 -7.07 25.95
C SER A 302 -2.33 -5.58 25.96
N ARG A 303 -3.53 -5.17 25.52
CA ARG A 303 -4.02 -3.78 25.50
C ARG A 303 -3.23 -2.83 24.54
N PRO A 304 -3.42 -2.93 23.22
CA PRO A 304 -4.27 -3.90 22.50
C PRO A 304 -3.60 -5.27 22.39
N TYR A 305 -4.36 -6.31 22.03
CA TYR A 305 -3.77 -7.61 21.72
C TYR A 305 -3.02 -7.50 20.39
N ARG A 306 -1.72 -7.81 20.38
CA ARG A 306 -0.86 -7.75 19.19
C ARG A 306 0.33 -8.70 19.30
N LEU A 307 0.94 -9.04 18.18
CA LEU A 307 2.18 -9.82 18.14
C LEU A 307 3.39 -8.89 18.29
N ARG A 308 4.29 -9.15 19.25
CA ARG A 308 5.40 -8.24 19.62
C ARG A 308 6.60 -8.26 18.69
N LEU A 309 6.85 -9.38 18.02
CA LEU A 309 7.95 -9.52 17.06
C LEU A 309 7.39 -9.47 15.64
N PRO A 310 8.18 -9.07 14.63
CA PRO A 310 7.80 -9.26 13.24
C PRO A 310 7.61 -10.76 13.00
N VAL A 311 6.35 -11.19 12.89
CA VAL A 311 5.97 -12.54 12.49
C VAL A 311 5.76 -12.49 11.00
N ARG A 312 6.56 -13.23 10.22
CA ARG A 312 6.31 -13.34 8.79
C ARG A 312 5.31 -14.45 8.55
N ALA A 313 4.15 -14.07 8.03
CA ALA A 313 3.12 -15.02 7.66
C ALA A 313 3.17 -15.34 6.16
N ASP A 314 2.96 -16.61 5.82
CA ASP A 314 2.89 -17.08 4.43
C ASP A 314 1.79 -16.37 3.61
N PHE A 315 0.66 -16.06 4.25
CA PHE A 315 -0.43 -15.30 3.62
C PHE A 315 -0.12 -13.81 3.43
N GLN A 316 0.79 -13.22 4.22
CA GLN A 316 1.25 -11.84 4.00
C GLN A 316 2.27 -11.79 2.86
N GLU A 317 3.17 -12.77 2.78
CA GLU A 317 4.09 -12.93 1.64
C GLU A 317 3.31 -13.13 0.32
N LEU A 318 2.23 -13.91 0.35
CA LEU A 318 1.30 -14.00 -0.78
C LEU A 318 0.69 -12.64 -1.13
N ALA A 319 0.19 -11.89 -0.14
CA ALA A 319 -0.38 -10.56 -0.37
C ALA A 319 0.63 -9.58 -0.99
N GLU A 320 1.90 -9.65 -0.60
CA GLU A 320 3.00 -8.86 -1.20
C GLU A 320 3.20 -9.21 -2.68
N HIS A 321 3.19 -10.49 -3.05
CA HIS A 321 3.27 -10.91 -4.46
C HIS A 321 2.06 -10.48 -5.28
N LEU A 322 0.87 -10.50 -4.68
CA LEU A 322 -0.35 -9.99 -5.31
C LEU A 322 -0.27 -8.49 -5.56
N ALA A 323 0.19 -7.72 -4.57
CA ALA A 323 0.39 -6.27 -4.69
C ALA A 323 1.43 -5.91 -5.77
N ALA A 324 2.49 -6.72 -5.90
CA ALA A 324 3.50 -6.59 -6.94
C ALA A 324 3.05 -7.09 -8.34
N ALA A 325 1.83 -7.65 -8.45
CA ALA A 325 1.32 -8.29 -9.67
C ALA A 325 2.23 -9.39 -10.25
N ASP A 326 3.01 -10.07 -9.39
CA ASP A 326 3.85 -11.20 -9.78
C ASP A 326 3.05 -12.51 -9.70
N ALA A 327 2.40 -12.85 -10.83
CA ALA A 327 1.54 -14.02 -10.92
C ALA A 327 2.28 -15.34 -10.68
N ASP A 328 3.54 -15.42 -11.09
CA ASP A 328 4.37 -16.61 -10.95
C ASP A 328 4.74 -16.85 -9.49
N ALA A 329 5.19 -15.80 -8.79
CA ALA A 329 5.50 -15.87 -7.37
C ALA A 329 4.25 -16.08 -6.52
N ALA A 330 3.16 -15.37 -6.80
CA ALA A 330 1.89 -15.53 -6.10
C ALA A 330 1.37 -16.98 -6.18
N LEU A 331 1.34 -17.58 -7.38
CA LEU A 331 0.89 -18.96 -7.55
C LEU A 331 1.84 -19.99 -6.91
N ARG A 332 3.14 -19.69 -6.78
CA ARG A 332 4.08 -20.54 -6.02
C ARG A 332 3.89 -20.42 -4.51
N ALA A 333 3.56 -19.22 -4.01
CA ALA A 333 3.33 -18.96 -2.60
C ALA A 333 1.96 -19.50 -2.13
N TYR A 334 0.95 -19.53 -3.01
CA TYR A 334 -0.38 -20.02 -2.70
C TYR A 334 -0.41 -21.55 -2.52
N ARG A 335 -0.42 -21.99 -1.25
CA ARG A 335 -0.47 -23.43 -0.88
C ARG A 335 -1.88 -23.97 -0.64
N GLY A 336 -2.90 -23.13 -0.90
CA GLY A 336 -4.31 -23.41 -0.64
C GLY A 336 -4.96 -22.30 0.17
N PRO A 337 -6.29 -22.36 0.37
CA PRO A 337 -7.02 -21.31 1.08
C PRO A 337 -6.52 -21.11 2.50
N LEU A 338 -6.57 -19.87 3.00
CA LEU A 338 -6.19 -19.52 4.36
C LEU A 338 -7.14 -20.15 5.40
N LEU A 339 -6.64 -21.08 6.23
CA LEU A 339 -7.44 -21.76 7.26
C LEU A 339 -8.79 -22.30 6.76
N PRO A 340 -8.85 -23.22 5.78
CA PRO A 340 -10.07 -23.54 5.03
C PRO A 340 -11.24 -24.00 5.91
N GLY A 341 -10.98 -24.69 7.02
CA GLY A 341 -12.02 -25.10 8.00
C GLY A 341 -12.51 -24.02 8.97
N SER A 342 -12.00 -22.78 8.91
CA SER A 342 -12.43 -21.69 9.81
C SER A 342 -13.67 -20.97 9.27
N ASP A 343 -14.64 -20.75 10.15
CA ASP A 343 -15.83 -19.91 9.91
C ASP A 343 -15.75 -18.52 10.58
N ALA A 344 -14.62 -18.20 11.24
CA ALA A 344 -14.41 -16.88 11.83
C ALA A 344 -14.52 -15.80 10.73
N PRO A 345 -15.42 -14.80 10.88
CA PRO A 345 -15.71 -13.82 9.82
C PRO A 345 -14.47 -13.12 9.27
N GLY A 346 -13.56 -12.67 10.14
CA GLY A 346 -12.32 -12.03 9.73
C GLY A 346 -11.40 -12.94 8.93
N VAL A 347 -11.27 -14.20 9.34
CA VAL A 347 -10.46 -15.19 8.61
C VAL A 347 -11.08 -15.53 7.26
N VAL A 348 -12.41 -15.67 7.20
CA VAL A 348 -13.14 -15.90 5.95
C VAL A 348 -12.98 -14.72 5.01
N TRP A 349 -13.02 -13.48 5.52
CA TRP A 349 -12.78 -12.28 4.75
C TRP A 349 -11.37 -12.25 4.16
N GLN A 350 -10.34 -12.48 4.99
CA GLN A 350 -8.94 -12.54 4.56
C GLN A 350 -8.72 -13.65 3.52
N ARG A 351 -9.32 -14.83 3.72
CA ARG A 351 -9.26 -15.95 2.76
C ARG A 351 -9.81 -15.53 1.40
N ARG A 352 -11.01 -14.95 1.36
CA ARG A 352 -11.63 -14.50 0.11
C ARG A 352 -10.77 -13.46 -0.60
N LEU A 353 -10.24 -12.49 0.14
CA LEU A 353 -9.37 -11.46 -0.42
C LEU A 353 -8.15 -12.06 -1.13
N LEU A 354 -7.50 -13.05 -0.52
CA LEU A 354 -6.33 -13.72 -1.09
C LEU A 354 -6.70 -14.64 -2.27
N ASP A 355 -7.76 -15.44 -2.11
CA ASP A 355 -8.23 -16.38 -3.14
C ASP A 355 -8.67 -15.62 -4.40
N ASP A 356 -9.46 -14.57 -4.24
CA ASP A 356 -9.92 -13.70 -5.33
C ASP A 356 -8.74 -12.94 -5.96
N GLY A 357 -7.82 -12.42 -5.15
CA GLY A 357 -6.62 -11.74 -5.64
C GLY A 357 -5.75 -12.62 -6.53
N VAL A 358 -5.53 -13.88 -6.14
CA VAL A 358 -4.79 -14.85 -6.99
C VAL A 358 -5.56 -15.11 -8.28
N ARG A 359 -6.86 -15.42 -8.19
CA ARG A 359 -7.72 -15.70 -9.34
C ARG A 359 -7.71 -14.55 -10.35
N ASP A 360 -7.93 -13.32 -9.88
CA ASP A 360 -8.00 -12.13 -10.72
C ASP A 360 -6.65 -11.85 -11.39
N LEU A 361 -5.54 -12.00 -10.67
CA LEU A 361 -4.20 -11.85 -11.23
C LEU A 361 -3.92 -12.88 -12.34
N LEU A 362 -4.26 -14.15 -12.12
CA LEU A 362 -4.09 -15.20 -13.13
C LEU A 362 -4.95 -14.97 -14.38
N VAL A 363 -6.21 -14.59 -14.19
CA VAL A 363 -7.16 -14.29 -15.27
C VAL A 363 -6.69 -13.08 -16.08
N ALA A 364 -6.16 -12.04 -15.42
CA ALA A 364 -5.63 -10.86 -16.08
C ALA A 364 -4.38 -11.17 -16.92
N ARG A 365 -3.47 -12.02 -16.42
CA ARG A 365 -2.25 -12.41 -17.15
C ARG A 365 -2.51 -13.28 -18.37
N ARG A 366 -3.60 -14.07 -18.36
CA ARG A 366 -4.00 -14.99 -19.45
C ARG A 366 -2.89 -15.96 -19.88
N ASP A 367 -2.02 -16.36 -18.96
CA ASP A 367 -0.99 -17.36 -19.23
C ASP A 367 -1.61 -18.77 -19.11
N PRO A 368 -1.64 -19.58 -20.19
CA PRO A 368 -2.21 -20.92 -20.15
C PRO A 368 -1.54 -21.84 -19.12
N ALA A 369 -0.23 -21.71 -18.88
CA ALA A 369 0.50 -22.59 -17.96
C ALA A 369 0.13 -22.29 -16.50
N LEU A 370 0.00 -21.01 -16.15
CA LEU A 370 -0.42 -20.61 -14.79
C LEU A 370 -1.89 -20.98 -14.52
N LEU A 371 -2.77 -20.71 -15.48
CA LEU A 371 -4.19 -21.06 -15.38
C LEU A 371 -4.40 -22.59 -15.33
N GLU A 372 -3.61 -23.37 -16.06
CA GLU A 372 -3.66 -24.83 -15.98
C GLU A 372 -3.19 -25.36 -14.62
N ARG A 373 -2.18 -24.74 -14.00
CA ARG A 373 -1.75 -25.08 -12.64
C ARG A 373 -2.84 -24.80 -11.61
N TRP A 374 -3.51 -23.65 -11.70
CA TRP A 374 -4.61 -23.29 -10.80
C TRP A 374 -5.81 -24.23 -10.94
N THR A 375 -6.30 -24.43 -12.16
CA THR A 375 -7.50 -25.24 -12.44
C THR A 375 -7.34 -26.73 -12.14
N ARG A 376 -6.10 -27.22 -12.02
CA ARG A 376 -5.81 -28.60 -11.57
C ARG A 376 -5.71 -28.73 -10.05
N ALA A 377 -5.54 -27.64 -9.31
CA ALA A 377 -5.46 -27.68 -7.87
C ALA A 377 -6.84 -27.94 -7.23
N PRO A 378 -6.93 -28.57 -6.04
CA PRO A 378 -8.20 -28.87 -5.39
C PRO A 378 -9.11 -27.66 -5.19
N TRP A 379 -8.54 -26.48 -4.92
CA TRP A 379 -9.26 -25.22 -4.72
C TRP A 379 -9.64 -24.50 -6.03
N GLY A 380 -8.96 -24.77 -7.15
CA GLY A 380 -9.25 -24.15 -8.44
C GLY A 380 -10.06 -25.03 -9.40
N ARG A 381 -10.30 -26.30 -9.05
CA ARG A 381 -10.98 -27.26 -9.93
C ARG A 381 -12.44 -26.89 -10.25
N ASP A 382 -13.07 -26.15 -9.36
CA ASP A 382 -14.47 -25.71 -9.42
C ASP A 382 -14.58 -24.21 -9.81
N ASP A 383 -13.45 -23.55 -10.10
CA ASP A 383 -13.40 -22.13 -10.46
C ASP A 383 -13.73 -21.91 -11.94
N ILE A 384 -15.00 -21.60 -12.21
CA ILE A 384 -15.50 -21.41 -13.57
C ILE A 384 -14.81 -20.26 -14.30
N VAL A 385 -14.45 -19.18 -13.60
CA VAL A 385 -13.83 -17.99 -14.20
C VAL A 385 -12.42 -18.33 -14.69
N ALA A 386 -11.64 -19.06 -13.89
CA ALA A 386 -10.32 -19.51 -14.29
C ALA A 386 -10.38 -20.53 -15.44
N TRP A 387 -11.37 -21.43 -15.45
CA TRP A 387 -11.58 -22.36 -16.56
C TRP A 387 -11.95 -21.64 -17.87
N GLN A 388 -12.80 -20.61 -17.81
CA GLN A 388 -13.14 -19.77 -18.96
C GLN A 388 -11.90 -19.00 -19.47
N ALA A 389 -11.10 -18.43 -18.57
CA ALA A 389 -9.86 -17.75 -18.92
C ALA A 389 -8.85 -18.70 -19.58
N LEU A 390 -8.69 -19.92 -19.06
CA LEU A 390 -7.84 -20.95 -19.64
C LEU A 390 -8.31 -21.33 -21.05
N LEU A 391 -9.62 -21.54 -21.21
CA LEU A 391 -10.23 -21.82 -22.51
C LEU A 391 -9.97 -20.68 -23.50
N ALA A 392 -10.07 -19.42 -23.08
CA ALA A 392 -9.79 -18.28 -23.95
C ALA A 392 -8.30 -18.18 -24.34
N ALA A 393 -7.39 -18.54 -23.44
CA ALA A 393 -5.95 -18.42 -23.64
C ALA A 393 -5.32 -19.56 -24.48
N LEU A 394 -5.96 -20.74 -24.53
CA LEU A 394 -5.41 -21.91 -25.23
C LEU A 394 -5.57 -21.83 -26.77
N PRO A 395 -4.55 -22.19 -27.56
CA PRO A 395 -4.62 -22.22 -29.02
C PRO A 395 -5.73 -23.14 -29.57
N ALA A 396 -6.29 -22.78 -30.73
CA ALA A 396 -7.22 -23.64 -31.46
C ALA A 396 -6.55 -24.98 -31.81
N GLY A 397 -7.20 -26.10 -31.45
CA GLY A 397 -6.67 -27.46 -31.69
C GLY A 397 -5.86 -28.07 -30.55
N ALA A 398 -5.50 -27.32 -29.49
CA ALA A 398 -4.82 -27.89 -28.34
C ALA A 398 -5.73 -28.90 -27.60
N PRO A 399 -5.28 -30.13 -27.27
CA PRO A 399 -6.10 -31.11 -26.53
C PRO A 399 -6.61 -30.57 -25.19
N ALA A 400 -5.81 -29.75 -24.50
CA ALA A 400 -6.18 -29.08 -23.26
C ALA A 400 -7.41 -28.17 -23.42
N ARG A 401 -7.63 -27.60 -24.61
CA ARG A 401 -8.75 -26.71 -24.92
C ARG A 401 -10.08 -27.47 -24.88
N ALA A 402 -10.11 -28.69 -25.43
CA ALA A 402 -11.31 -29.54 -25.39
C ALA A 402 -11.68 -29.94 -23.95
N ARG A 403 -10.67 -30.21 -23.11
CA ARG A 403 -10.87 -30.48 -21.68
C ARG A 403 -11.41 -29.27 -20.93
N ALA A 404 -10.81 -28.09 -21.14
CA ALA A 404 -11.28 -26.84 -20.55
C ALA A 404 -12.74 -26.54 -20.96
N ALA A 405 -13.08 -26.66 -22.25
CA ALA A 405 -14.44 -26.44 -22.74
C ALA A 405 -15.47 -27.41 -22.15
N ARG A 406 -15.09 -28.68 -21.93
CA ARG A 406 -15.95 -29.64 -21.24
C ARG A 406 -16.19 -29.21 -19.80
N ARG A 407 -15.13 -28.85 -19.08
CA ARG A 407 -15.25 -28.46 -17.67
C ARG A 407 -16.05 -27.18 -17.47
N VAL A 408 -15.90 -26.18 -18.35
CA VAL A 408 -16.75 -24.97 -18.33
C VAL A 408 -18.23 -25.36 -18.46
N ARG A 409 -18.58 -26.22 -19.43
CA ARG A 409 -19.98 -26.69 -19.59
C ARG A 409 -20.51 -27.44 -18.36
N ASP A 410 -19.68 -28.29 -17.76
CA ASP A 410 -20.06 -29.05 -16.58
C ASP A 410 -20.34 -28.10 -15.39
N LEU A 411 -19.49 -27.09 -15.19
CA LEU A 411 -19.66 -26.09 -14.13
C LEU A 411 -20.82 -25.12 -14.40
N ASP A 412 -21.03 -24.69 -15.66
CA ASP A 412 -22.19 -23.89 -16.05
C ASP A 412 -23.51 -24.61 -15.75
N ALA A 413 -23.56 -25.93 -16.02
CA ALA A 413 -24.73 -26.76 -15.70
C ALA A 413 -24.93 -26.94 -14.19
N GLU A 414 -23.85 -27.05 -13.41
CA GLU A 414 -23.88 -27.18 -11.95
C GLU A 414 -24.32 -25.88 -11.25
N TYR A 415 -23.86 -24.72 -11.75
CA TYR A 415 -24.18 -23.40 -11.20
C TYR A 415 -25.40 -22.70 -11.85
N GLY A 416 -25.98 -23.27 -12.90
CA GLY A 416 -27.16 -22.71 -13.58
C GLY A 416 -26.90 -21.44 -14.41
N LEU A 417 -25.67 -21.24 -14.89
CA LEU A 417 -25.29 -20.07 -15.71
C LEU A 417 -25.37 -20.44 -17.20
N PRO A 418 -26.09 -19.67 -18.06
CA PRO A 418 -26.18 -19.97 -19.48
C PRO A 418 -24.88 -19.62 -20.23
N PHE A 419 -24.42 -20.56 -21.05
CA PHE A 419 -23.29 -20.45 -21.98
C PHE A 419 -23.43 -19.19 -22.86
N ARG A 420 -22.46 -18.26 -22.84
CA ARG A 420 -22.37 -17.12 -23.77
C ARG A 420 -21.20 -17.27 -24.73
#